data_AF-A0A1I2AFT3-F1
#
_entry.id   AF-A0A1I2AFT3-F1
#
_cell.length_a   1.000
_cell.length_b   1.000
_cell.length_c   1.000
_cell.angle_alpha   90.00
_cell.angle_beta   90.00
_cell.angle_gamma   90.00
#
_symmetry.space_group_name_H-M   'P 1'
#
loop_
_entity.id
_entity.type
_entity.pdbx_description
1 polymer ?
#
loop_
_entity_poly.entity_id
_entity_poly.type
_entity_poly.pdbx_seq_one_letter_code
_entity_poly.pdbx_strand_id
1 'polypeptide(L)' 'MSQPLQISPETAIKLSKQLGVPLEHLMHMPKHILLQKLTELAKAEAEAGTPSKSADSEESSS' A
#
# COMPACT_ATOMS: atom_id res chain seq x y z
N MET A 1 -20.70 8.80 -13.14
CA MET A 1 -19.85 9.72 -12.34
C MET A 1 -18.74 8.89 -11.73
N SER A 2 -17.48 9.30 -11.88
CA SER A 2 -16.33 8.55 -11.35
C SER A 2 -16.17 8.87 -9.86
N GLN A 3 -16.69 7.99 -9.00
CA GLN A 3 -16.64 8.17 -7.55
C GLN A 3 -15.16 8.08 -7.08
N PRO A 4 -14.62 9.10 -6.39
CA PRO A 4 -13.22 9.11 -5.99
C PRO A 4 -12.90 7.95 -5.04
N LEU A 5 -11.66 7.47 -5.07
CA LEU A 5 -11.20 6.31 -4.30
C LEU A 5 -11.36 6.56 -2.79
N GLN A 6 -12.32 5.86 -2.18
CA GLN A 6 -12.60 5.95 -0.74
C GLN A 6 -11.62 5.11 0.11
N ILE A 7 -10.31 5.32 -0.09
CA ILE A 7 -9.29 4.92 0.89
C ILE A 7 -8.82 6.18 1.62
N SER A 8 -8.84 6.15 2.95
CA SER A 8 -8.35 7.27 3.76
C SER A 8 -6.82 7.42 3.57
N PRO A 9 -6.25 8.63 3.68
CA PRO A 9 -4.81 8.84 3.50
C PRO A 9 -3.97 8.01 4.50
N GLU A 10 -4.47 7.84 5.73
CA GLU A 10 -3.91 6.92 6.72
C GLU A 10 -3.86 5.45 6.27
N THR A 11 -4.86 4.99 5.51
CA THR A 11 -4.88 3.64 4.92
C THR A 11 -3.85 3.54 3.80
N ALA A 12 -3.76 4.56 2.94
CA ALA A 12 -2.76 4.61 1.86
C ALA A 12 -1.32 4.63 2.40
N ILE A 13 -1.06 5.36 3.49
CA ILE A 13 0.26 5.38 4.17
C ILE A 13 0.58 4.02 4.83
N LYS A 14 -0.41 3.33 5.42
CA LYS A 14 -0.23 1.97 5.96
C LYS A 14 0.07 0.96 4.85
N LEU A 15 -0.71 0.98 3.77
CA LEU A 15 -0.47 0.17 2.56
C LEU A 15 0.96 0.41 2.03
N SER A 16 1.34 1.67 1.84
CA SER A 16 2.66 2.06 1.33
C SER A 16 3.80 1.43 2.13
N LYS A 17 3.78 1.57 3.46
CA LYS A 17 4.83 1.07 4.35
C LYS A 17 4.88 -0.46 4.46
N GLN A 18 3.73 -1.14 4.41
CA GLN A 18 3.65 -2.59 4.52
C GLN A 18 3.99 -3.31 3.20
N LEU A 19 3.76 -2.65 2.07
CA LEU A 19 3.99 -3.21 0.73
C LEU A 19 5.34 -2.81 0.12
N GLY A 20 6.04 -1.83 0.72
CA GLY A 20 7.25 -1.23 0.14
C GLY A 20 6.98 -0.38 -1.12
N VAL A 21 5.76 0.15 -1.27
CA VAL A 21 5.32 0.87 -2.49
C VAL A 21 5.15 2.36 -2.20
N PRO A 22 5.69 3.29 -3.02
CA PRO A 22 5.56 4.73 -2.80
C PRO A 22 4.11 5.22 -2.85
N LEU A 23 3.83 6.30 -2.12
CA LEU A 23 2.46 6.77 -1.87
C LEU A 23 1.79 7.32 -3.13
N GLU A 24 2.50 8.05 -3.99
CA GLU A 24 1.96 8.53 -5.28
C GLU A 24 1.51 7.37 -6.16
N HIS A 25 2.29 6.28 -6.22
CA HIS A 25 1.92 5.10 -6.99
C HIS A 25 0.63 4.45 -6.45
N LEU A 26 0.43 4.45 -5.12
CA LEU A 26 -0.83 4.02 -4.50
C LEU A 26 -2.00 4.98 -4.76
N MET A 27 -1.76 6.29 -4.90
CA MET A 27 -2.82 7.25 -5.27
C MET A 27 -3.24 7.15 -6.74
N HIS A 28 -2.33 6.74 -7.63
CA HIS A 28 -2.64 6.43 -9.03
C HIS A 28 -3.16 4.99 -9.26
N MET A 29 -3.15 4.14 -8.23
CA MET A 29 -3.48 2.72 -8.34
C MET A 29 -4.99 2.48 -8.53
N PRO A 30 -5.41 1.63 -9.49
CA PRO A 30 -6.83 1.34 -9.70
C PRO A 30 -7.44 0.52 -8.56
N LYS A 31 -8.72 0.79 -8.25
CA LYS A 31 -9.47 0.26 -7.09
C LYS A 31 -9.33 -1.25 -6.85
N HIS A 32 -9.27 -2.05 -7.91
CA HIS A 32 -9.22 -3.51 -7.78
C HIS A 32 -7.87 -4.00 -7.23
N ILE A 33 -6.74 -3.37 -7.60
CA ILE A 33 -5.42 -3.70 -7.04
C ILE A 33 -5.37 -3.23 -5.57
N LEU A 34 -5.91 -2.05 -5.25
CA LEU A 34 -6.00 -1.56 -3.87
C LEU A 34 -6.80 -2.53 -2.96
N LEU A 35 -7.89 -3.10 -3.47
CA LEU A 35 -8.67 -4.12 -2.75
C LEU A 35 -7.91 -5.44 -2.60
N GLN A 36 -7.22 -5.91 -3.64
CA GLN A 36 -6.33 -7.08 -3.54
C GLN A 36 -5.27 -6.87 -2.46
N LYS A 37 -4.56 -5.73 -2.51
CA LYS A 37 -3.51 -5.36 -1.56
C LYS A 37 -4.03 -5.23 -0.12
N LEU A 38 -5.23 -4.69 0.09
CA LEU A 38 -5.90 -4.68 1.39
C LEU A 38 -6.22 -6.11 1.88
N THR A 39 -6.65 -7.03 1.02
CA THR A 39 -6.93 -8.42 1.41
C THR A 39 -5.66 -9.27 1.61
N GLU A 40 -4.57 -8.98 0.89
CA GLU A 40 -3.24 -9.54 1.20
C GLU A 40 -2.77 -9.08 2.57
N LEU A 41 -2.90 -7.78 2.89
CA LEU A 41 -2.48 -7.22 4.18
C LEU A 41 -3.32 -7.77 5.34
N ALA A 42 -4.65 -7.82 5.22
CA ALA A 42 -5.52 -8.37 6.26
C ALA A 42 -5.28 -9.88 6.52
N LYS A 43 -4.81 -10.63 5.52
CA LYS A 43 -4.31 -12.00 5.72
C LYS A 43 -2.94 -12.01 6.40
N ALA A 44 -2.00 -11.18 5.95
CA ALA A 44 -0.69 -11.07 6.56
C ALA A 44 -0.77 -10.67 8.04
N GLU A 45 -1.62 -9.72 8.43
CA GLU A 45 -1.85 -9.34 9.82
C GLU A 45 -2.52 -10.46 10.66
N ALA A 46 -3.25 -11.38 10.03
CA ALA A 46 -3.85 -12.54 10.72
C ALA A 46 -2.90 -13.75 10.84
N GLU A 47 -1.87 -13.83 10.00
CA GLU A 47 -0.98 -15.01 9.88
C GLU A 47 0.45 -14.71 10.38
N ALA A 48 0.94 -13.47 10.26
CA ALA A 48 2.29 -13.06 10.60
C ALA A 48 2.39 -12.39 11.98
N GLY A 49 2.53 -13.23 13.02
CA GLY A 49 3.09 -12.78 14.29
C GLY A 49 4.56 -12.36 14.13
N THR A 50 4.86 -11.08 14.41
CA THR A 50 6.18 -10.40 14.31
C THR A 50 6.73 -10.15 12.88
N PRO A 51 7.32 -8.96 12.59
CA PRO A 51 7.63 -8.53 11.22
C PRO A 51 9.12 -8.65 10.82
N SER A 52 9.37 -8.77 9.51
CA SER A 52 10.67 -8.53 8.85
C SER A 52 10.39 -7.89 7.48
N LYS A 53 10.78 -6.65 7.13
CA LYS A 53 12.08 -5.93 7.17
C LYS A 53 12.96 -6.18 5.93
N SER A 54 12.63 -5.44 4.87
CA SER A 54 13.47 -4.97 3.75
C SER A 54 12.95 -3.56 3.35
N ALA A 55 13.69 -2.53 2.92
CA ALA A 55 14.88 -2.42 2.05
C ALA A 55 14.56 -2.70 0.56
N ASP A 56 15.04 -1.96 -0.45
CA ASP A 56 15.74 -0.64 -0.56
C ASP A 56 15.81 -0.26 -2.08
N SER A 57 15.96 0.97 -2.59
CA SER A 57 16.07 2.35 -2.04
C SER A 57 14.94 3.23 -2.68
N GLU A 58 14.93 4.51 -3.14
CA GLU A 58 15.87 5.61 -3.52
C GLU A 58 16.83 5.33 -4.72
N GLU A 59 17.28 6.28 -5.57
CA GLU A 59 17.41 7.77 -5.54
C GLU A 59 17.11 8.41 -6.94
N SER A 60 17.11 9.76 -7.03
CA SER A 60 17.41 10.63 -8.20
C SER A 60 16.60 10.60 -9.52
N SER A 61 16.03 11.76 -9.90
CA SER A 61 16.35 12.45 -11.18
C SER A 61 15.72 13.85 -11.33
N SER A 62 16.57 14.87 -11.10
CA SER A 62 16.50 16.29 -11.58
C SER A 62 15.35 17.21 -11.13
#